data_AF-A0A518WM41-F1
#
_entry.id   AF-A0A518WM41-F1
#
_cell.length_a   1.000
_cell.length_b   1.000
_cell.length_c   1.000
_cell.angle_alpha   90.00
_cell.angle_beta   90.00
_cell.angle_gamma   90.00
#
_symmetry.space_group_name_H-M   'P 1'
#
loop_
_entity.id
_entity.type
_entity.pdbx_description
1 polymer ?
#
loop_
_entity_poly.entity_id
_entity_poly.type
_entity_poly.pdbx_seq_one_letter_code
_entity_poly.pdbx_strand_id
1 'polypeptide(L)'
;MSPRRNRPRREDTGQLDAERARHGVESVQQWRDGEWQVRGISGGASVKTYRCPGCDQEIRPGVAHLVAWPADGAGDLTDRRHWHNGCWRARDRRGPNLLRGRGAPRYG
;
A
#
# COMPACT_ATOMS: atom_id res chain seq x y z
N MET A 1 -25.19 52.33 -1.20
CA MET A 1 -24.16 51.62 -0.40
C MET A 1 -24.62 50.18 -0.19
N SER A 2 -23.92 49.20 -0.78
CA SER A 2 -24.12 47.77 -0.47
C SER A 2 -22.76 47.10 -0.43
N PRO A 3 -22.35 46.47 0.69
CA PRO A 3 -21.03 45.90 0.80
C PRO A 3 -20.94 44.56 0.07
N ARG A 4 -19.95 44.49 -0.82
CA ARG A 4 -19.09 43.36 -1.20
C ARG A 4 -19.65 41.96 -0.95
N ARG A 5 -20.15 41.29 -2.00
CA ARG A 5 -20.15 39.82 -2.05
C ARG A 5 -18.78 39.34 -2.52
N ASN A 6 -17.90 39.09 -1.55
CA ASN A 6 -16.68 38.31 -1.74
C ASN A 6 -17.08 36.84 -1.97
N ARG A 7 -16.92 36.34 -3.19
CA ARG A 7 -17.18 34.94 -3.54
C ARG A 7 -15.87 34.17 -3.28
N PRO A 8 -15.78 33.28 -2.28
CA PRO A 8 -14.56 32.51 -2.09
C PRO A 8 -14.43 31.50 -3.23
N ARG A 9 -13.31 31.58 -3.94
CA ARG A 9 -12.85 30.62 -4.95
C ARG A 9 -12.82 29.22 -4.34
N ARG A 10 -13.67 28.31 -4.84
CA ARG A 10 -13.81 26.94 -4.32
C ARG A 10 -13.60 25.91 -5.43
N GLU A 11 -12.37 25.78 -5.91
CA GLU A 11 -12.09 24.82 -7.00
C GLU A 11 -10.85 23.95 -6.82
N ASP A 12 -10.17 23.95 -5.67
CA ASP A 12 -8.93 23.15 -5.51
C ASP A 12 -9.07 21.93 -4.57
N THR A 13 -9.99 21.95 -3.59
CA THR A 13 -10.06 20.88 -2.57
C THR A 13 -10.62 19.55 -3.09
N GLY A 14 -11.58 19.57 -4.03
CA GLY A 14 -12.24 18.35 -4.49
C GLY A 14 -11.33 17.39 -5.29
N GLN A 15 -10.31 17.91 -5.98
CA GLN A 15 -9.37 17.10 -6.75
C GLN A 15 -8.35 16.41 -5.84
N LEU A 16 -7.87 17.11 -4.81
CA LEU A 16 -7.00 16.57 -3.76
C LEU A 16 -7.71 15.50 -2.92
N ASP A 17 -9.01 15.70 -2.63
CA ASP A 17 -9.84 14.72 -1.92
C ASP A 17 -10.04 13.43 -2.74
N ALA A 18 -10.26 13.55 -4.05
CA ALA A 18 -10.39 12.39 -4.94
C ALA A 18 -9.06 11.63 -5.12
N GLU A 19 -7.94 12.33 -5.21
CA GLU A 19 -6.61 11.70 -5.24
C GLU A 19 -6.31 10.97 -3.93
N ARG A 20 -6.56 11.62 -2.78
CA ARG A 20 -6.39 11.02 -1.44
C ARG A 20 -7.33 9.84 -1.22
N ALA A 21 -8.55 9.87 -1.74
CA ALA A 21 -9.47 8.74 -1.69
C ALA A 21 -8.97 7.55 -2.54
N ARG A 22 -8.37 7.81 -3.70
CA ARG A 22 -7.82 6.76 -4.58
C ARG A 22 -6.53 6.15 -4.03
N HIS A 23 -5.65 7.00 -3.50
CA HIS A 23 -4.31 6.65 -3.01
C HIS A 23 -4.24 6.36 -1.52
N GLY A 24 -5.35 6.46 -0.79
CA GLY A 24 -5.43 6.21 0.65
C GLY A 24 -4.65 7.21 1.49
N VAL A 25 -4.85 7.16 2.81
CA VAL A 25 -4.09 7.97 3.76
C VAL A 25 -2.72 7.33 3.96
N GLU A 26 -1.67 8.13 3.80
CA GLU A 26 -0.31 7.75 4.14
C GLU A 26 -0.12 7.81 5.67
N SER A 27 0.46 6.76 6.23
CA SER A 27 0.67 6.62 7.67
C SER A 27 2.04 6.00 7.94
N VAL A 28 2.72 6.47 8.98
CA VAL A 28 3.94 5.82 9.49
C VAL A 28 3.54 4.78 10.53
N GLN A 29 4.11 3.59 10.45
CA GLN A 29 3.87 2.49 11.40
C GLN A 29 5.20 1.94 11.94
N GLN A 30 5.27 1.80 13.27
CA GLN A 30 6.40 1.20 13.98
C GLN A 30 6.31 -0.31 13.99
N TRP A 31 7.44 -0.96 13.69
CA TRP A 31 7.58 -2.41 13.73
C TRP A 31 8.97 -2.82 14.23
N ARG A 32 9.19 -4.13 14.41
CA ARG A 32 10.42 -4.67 15.04
C ARG A 32 11.71 -4.37 14.27
N ASP A 33 11.61 -4.24 12.96
CA ASP A 33 12.71 -3.96 12.04
C ASP A 33 12.85 -2.46 11.68
N GLY A 34 12.01 -1.59 12.26
CA GLY A 34 12.07 -0.15 12.04
C GLY A 34 10.72 0.53 11.77
N GLU A 35 10.80 1.78 11.36
CA GLU A 35 9.65 2.60 10.97
C GLU A 35 9.33 2.40 9.49
N TRP A 36 8.05 2.26 9.17
CA TRP A 36 7.57 2.02 7.80
C TRP A 36 6.56 3.06 7.38
N GLN A 37 6.77 3.65 6.21
CA GLN A 37 5.72 4.41 5.54
C GLN A 37 4.77 3.43 4.86
N VAL A 38 3.47 3.62 5.09
CA VAL A 38 2.40 2.74 4.62
C VAL A 38 1.31 3.57 3.98
N ARG A 39 0.95 3.20 2.76
CA ARG A 39 -0.11 3.85 2.01
C ARG A 39 -1.13 2.84 1.50
N GLY A 40 -2.41 3.15 1.66
CA GLY A 40 -3.50 2.29 1.22
C GLY A 40 -3.86 2.46 -0.26
N ILE A 41 -3.88 1.39 -1.02
CA ILE A 41 -4.33 1.39 -2.42
C ILE A 41 -5.76 0.89 -2.49
N SER A 42 -6.67 1.74 -2.98
CA SER A 42 -8.05 1.35 -3.25
C SER A 42 -8.11 0.34 -4.41
N GLY A 43 -9.17 -0.48 -4.45
CA GLY A 43 -9.35 -1.47 -5.52
C GLY A 43 -9.35 -0.83 -6.92
N GLY A 44 -10.01 0.31 -7.08
CA GLY A 44 -10.04 1.06 -8.34
C GLY A 44 -8.69 1.64 -8.77
N ALA A 45 -7.76 1.87 -7.83
CA ALA A 45 -6.39 2.32 -8.13
C ALA A 45 -5.42 1.13 -8.35
N SER A 46 -5.82 -0.10 -8.02
CA SER A 46 -5.02 -1.31 -8.23
C SER A 46 -5.19 -1.80 -9.66
N VAL A 47 -4.36 -1.30 -10.58
CA VAL A 47 -4.44 -1.64 -12.01
C VAL A 47 -3.39 -2.66 -12.45
N LYS A 48 -2.45 -3.03 -11.58
CA LYS A 48 -1.36 -3.98 -11.86
C LYS A 48 -1.40 -5.15 -10.88
N THR A 49 -0.88 -6.29 -11.34
CA THR A 49 -0.63 -7.44 -10.46
C THR A 49 0.67 -7.23 -9.71
N TYR A 50 0.66 -7.50 -8.41
CA TYR A 50 1.85 -7.46 -7.54
C TYR A 50 1.98 -8.76 -6.74
N ARG A 51 3.17 -9.07 -6.23
CA ARG A 51 3.39 -10.25 -5.37
C ARG A 51 3.55 -9.84 -3.91
N CYS A 52 2.76 -10.45 -3.03
CA CYS A 52 2.74 -10.11 -1.60
C CYS A 52 3.86 -10.85 -0.83
N PRO A 53 4.78 -10.14 -0.17
CA PRO A 53 5.88 -10.80 0.56
C PRO A 53 5.42 -11.69 1.72
N GLY A 54 4.30 -11.35 2.39
CA GLY A 54 3.82 -12.10 3.56
C GLY A 54 3.17 -13.45 3.25
N CYS A 55 2.78 -13.71 2.00
CA CYS A 55 2.13 -14.97 1.62
C CYS A 55 2.58 -15.53 0.26
N ASP A 56 3.42 -14.81 -0.48
CA ASP A 56 3.86 -15.12 -1.84
C ASP A 56 2.77 -15.20 -2.91
N GLN A 57 1.54 -14.79 -2.56
CA GLN A 57 0.41 -14.79 -3.48
C GLN A 57 0.29 -13.48 -4.25
N GLU A 58 -0.34 -13.56 -5.41
CA GLU A 58 -0.62 -12.39 -6.25
C GLU A 58 -1.74 -11.52 -5.68
N ILE A 59 -1.48 -10.23 -5.64
CA ILE A 59 -2.47 -9.17 -5.47
C ILE A 59 -2.92 -8.81 -6.88
N ARG A 60 -4.13 -9.22 -7.26
CA ARG A 60 -4.68 -8.96 -8.59
C ARG A 60 -5.18 -7.51 -8.73
N PRO A 61 -5.31 -7.00 -9.97
CA PRO A 61 -6.02 -5.75 -10.23
C PRO A 61 -7.42 -5.75 -9.60
N GLY A 62 -7.88 -4.59 -9.12
CA GLY A 62 -9.15 -4.46 -8.41
C GLY A 62 -9.08 -4.77 -6.92
N VAL A 63 -8.01 -5.39 -6.42
CA VAL A 63 -7.87 -5.75 -5.00
C VAL A 63 -7.31 -4.59 -4.18
N ALA A 64 -8.05 -4.15 -3.16
CA ALA A 64 -7.57 -3.16 -2.20
C ALA A 64 -6.45 -3.75 -1.33
N HIS A 65 -5.32 -3.04 -1.25
CA HIS A 65 -4.09 -3.52 -0.61
C HIS A 65 -3.27 -2.35 -0.06
N LEU A 66 -2.11 -2.61 0.53
CA LEU A 66 -1.21 -1.59 1.05
C LEU A 66 0.12 -1.62 0.30
N VAL A 67 0.77 -0.47 0.16
CA VAL A 67 2.17 -0.37 -0.24
C VAL A 67 2.96 0.14 0.95
N ALA A 68 4.08 -0.52 1.25
CA ALA A 68 4.93 -0.20 2.39
C ALA A 68 6.41 -0.11 1.98
N TRP A 69 7.13 0.85 2.55
CA TRP A 69 8.57 1.07 2.36
C TRP A 69 9.22 1.64 3.64
N PRO A 70 10.53 1.46 3.84
CA PRO A 70 11.23 2.02 5.01
C PRO A 70 11.09 3.55 5.10
N ALA A 71 10.91 4.07 6.33
CA ALA A 71 10.74 5.52 6.55
C ALA A 71 12.06 6.29 6.68
N ASP A 72 13.19 5.60 6.81
CA ASP A 72 14.55 6.15 6.98
C ASP A 72 15.10 6.89 5.74
N GLY A 73 14.32 6.99 4.67
CA GLY A 73 14.71 7.68 3.44
C GLY A 73 15.70 6.90 2.57
N ALA A 74 16.08 5.67 2.98
CA ALA A 74 16.85 4.75 2.14
C ALA A 74 16.00 4.12 1.04
N GLY A 75 14.67 4.17 1.18
CA GLY A 75 13.71 3.58 0.27
C GLY A 75 13.52 4.37 -1.03
N ASP A 76 14.08 3.87 -2.13
CA ASP A 76 13.75 4.33 -3.47
C ASP A 76 12.36 3.82 -3.92
N LEU A 77 11.94 4.15 -5.15
CA LEU A 77 10.67 3.65 -5.71
C LEU A 77 10.64 2.11 -5.80
N THR A 78 11.80 1.46 -5.79
CA THR A 78 12.05 0.02 -5.90
C THR A 78 11.86 -0.71 -4.57
N ASP A 79 12.02 -0.03 -3.44
CA ASP A 79 11.78 -0.58 -2.10
C ASP A 79 10.30 -0.64 -1.69
N ARG A 80 9.41 -0.12 -2.55
CA ARG A 80 7.96 -0.19 -2.32
C ARG A 80 7.43 -1.61 -2.53
N ARG A 81 7.04 -2.25 -1.43
CA ARG A 81 6.48 -3.60 -1.42
C ARG A 81 4.96 -3.55 -1.26
N HIS A 82 4.25 -4.33 -2.08
CA HIS A 82 2.80 -4.42 -2.05
C HIS A 82 2.35 -5.59 -1.16
N TRP A 83 1.46 -5.31 -0.22
CA TRP A 83 0.97 -6.28 0.77
C TRP A 83 -0.55 -6.35 0.76
N HIS A 84 -1.10 -7.56 0.88
CA HIS A 84 -2.49 -7.68 1.31
C HIS A 84 -2.66 -7.01 2.69
N ASN A 85 -3.79 -6.34 2.92
CA ASN A 85 -4.11 -5.69 4.20
C ASN A 85 -3.89 -6.61 5.41
N GLY A 86 -4.43 -7.83 5.36
CA GLY A 86 -4.27 -8.80 6.43
C GLY A 86 -2.84 -9.35 6.59
N CYS A 87 -2.08 -9.44 5.49
CA CYS A 87 -0.69 -9.89 5.55
C CYS A 87 0.21 -8.84 6.19
N TRP A 88 0.00 -7.54 5.90
CA TRP A 88 0.73 -6.45 6.55
C TRP A 88 0.50 -6.44 8.07
N ARG A 89 -0.77 -6.49 8.50
CA ARG A 89 -1.14 -6.53 9.93
C ARG A 89 -0.54 -7.71 10.69
N ALA A 90 -0.19 -8.79 9.99
CA ALA A 90 0.36 -10.00 10.57
C ALA A 90 1.83 -10.23 10.19
N ARG A 91 2.53 -9.23 9.62
CA ARG A 91 3.80 -9.50 8.90
C ARG A 91 4.89 -10.10 9.77
N ASP A 92 4.94 -9.76 11.06
CA ASP A 92 5.90 -10.33 12.01
C ASP A 92 5.79 -11.86 12.15
N ARG A 93 4.62 -12.42 11.85
CA ARG A 93 4.33 -13.86 11.94
C ARG A 93 3.95 -14.49 10.60
N ARG A 94 3.83 -13.70 9.54
CA ARG A 94 3.47 -14.14 8.18
C ARG A 94 4.72 -14.08 7.32
N GLY A 95 5.23 -15.25 6.97
CA GLY A 95 6.19 -15.43 5.89
C GLY A 95 5.59 -16.25 4.75
N PRO A 96 6.21 -16.22 3.55
CA PRO A 96 5.86 -17.16 2.50
C PRO A 96 5.99 -18.56 3.07
N ASN A 97 4.97 -19.41 2.87
CA ASN A 97 5.05 -20.80 3.27
C ASN A 97 6.00 -21.51 2.31
N LEU A 98 7.31 -21.35 2.53
CA LEU A 98 8.31 -22.16 1.90
C LEU A 98 8.00 -23.58 2.35
N LEU A 99 7.42 -24.40 1.47
CA LEU A 99 7.18 -25.82 1.70
C LEU A 99 8.54 -26.49 2.00
N ARG A 100 9.01 -26.40 3.23
CA ARG A 100 10.13 -27.20 3.74
C ARG A 100 9.58 -28.56 4.11
N GLY A 101 9.32 -29.40 3.11
CA GLY A 101 8.84 -30.76 3.33
C GLY A 101 8.54 -31.55 2.06
N ARG A 102 9.39 -32.57 1.81
CA ARG A 102 9.24 -33.83 1.01
C ARG A 102 8.62 -33.84 -0.39
N GLY A 103 8.10 -32.74 -0.92
CA GLY A 103 7.41 -32.67 -2.21
C GLY A 103 8.02 -31.72 -3.24
N ALA A 104 9.31 -31.37 -3.12
CA ALA A 104 9.98 -30.59 -4.15
C ALA A 104 9.90 -31.35 -5.49
N PRO A 105 9.48 -30.72 -6.61
CA PRO A 105 9.49 -31.36 -7.91
C PRO A 105 10.90 -31.85 -8.20
N ARG A 106 11.09 -33.17 -8.25
CA ARG A 106 12.31 -33.74 -8.82
C ARG A 106 12.16 -33.59 -10.33
N TYR A 107 12.67 -32.48 -10.87
CA TYR A 107 13.08 -32.52 -12.27
C TYR A 107 14.23 -33.52 -12.34
N GLY A 108 13.94 -34.68 -12.94
CA GLY A 108 14.94 -35.60 -13.44
C GLY A 108 15.27 -35.25 -14.88
#